data_AF-A0A2U3ADI5-F1
#
_entry.id   AF-A0A2U3ADI5-F1
#
_cell.length_a   1.000
_cell.length_b   1.000
_cell.length_c   1.000
_cell.angle_alpha   90.00
_cell.angle_beta   90.00
_cell.angle_gamma   90.00
#
_symmetry.space_group_name_H-M   'P 1'
#
loop_
_entity.id
_entity.type
_entity.pdbx_description
1 polymer ?
#
loop_
_entity_poly.entity_id
_entity_poly.type
_entity_poly.pdbx_seq_one_letter_code
_entity_poly.pdbx_strand_id
1 'polypeptide(L)' 'MEYRYSQQNSPNNEHPLSQGLHGQELLNDIYIDLFLKQLLADQQIGLLRAAIDDALDKRDEEAFLRHTESLIEFQQSLEE' A
#
# COMPACT_ATOMS: atom_id res chain seq x y z
N MET A 1 1.89 -31.63 -41.03
CA MET A 1 3.23 -31.47 -40.43
C MET A 1 3.05 -31.48 -38.93
N GLU A 2 3.32 -32.62 -38.28
CA GLU A 2 3.30 -32.73 -36.82
C GLU A 2 4.70 -32.40 -36.30
N TYR A 3 4.83 -31.32 -35.53
CA TYR A 3 6.06 -31.01 -34.82
C TYR A 3 6.14 -31.89 -33.57
N ARG A 4 6.79 -33.05 -33.69
CA ARG A 4 7.15 -33.88 -32.54
C ARG A 4 8.39 -33.28 -31.89
N TYR A 5 8.20 -32.56 -30.79
CA TYR A 5 9.30 -32.24 -29.87
C TYR A 5 9.77 -33.54 -29.21
N SER A 6 10.96 -33.98 -29.60
CA SER A 6 11.70 -35.06 -28.95
C SER A 6 12.02 -34.68 -27.51
N GLN A 7 11.36 -35.34 -26.56
CA GLN A 7 11.75 -35.37 -25.15
C GLN A 7 13.14 -36.01 -25.04
N GLN A 8 14.17 -35.19 -24.88
CA GLN A 8 15.51 -35.64 -24.51
C GLN A 8 15.75 -35.16 -23.07
N ASN A 9 15.75 -36.13 -22.16
CA ASN A 9 16.00 -35.99 -20.73
C ASN A 9 17.23 -35.12 -20.46
N SER A 10 17.05 -34.03 -19.73
CA SER A 10 18.13 -33.24 -19.13
C SER A 10 17.71 -32.88 -17.70
N PRO A 11 18.40 -33.37 -16.64
CA PRO A 11 17.87 -33.32 -15.27
C PRO A 11 18.10 -31.98 -14.56
N ASN A 12 18.51 -30.91 -15.23
CA ASN A 12 19.02 -29.69 -14.57
C ASN A 12 18.36 -28.37 -15.01
N ASN A 13 17.07 -28.36 -15.39
CA ASN A 13 16.39 -27.13 -15.85
C ASN A 13 15.28 -26.61 -14.91
N GLU A 14 15.35 -26.85 -13.60
CA GLU A 14 14.33 -26.35 -12.65
C GLU A 14 14.52 -24.88 -12.20
N HIS A 15 15.57 -24.18 -12.64
CA HIS A 15 15.95 -22.90 -12.02
C HIS A 15 15.48 -21.55 -12.63
N PRO A 16 15.06 -21.40 -13.91
CA PRO A 16 14.71 -20.07 -14.42
C PRO A 16 13.27 -19.64 -14.06
N LEU A 17 12.33 -20.57 -13.90
CA LEU A 17 10.94 -20.26 -13.52
C LEU A 17 10.81 -19.89 -12.04
N SER A 18 11.61 -20.53 -11.18
CA SER A 18 11.64 -20.22 -9.74
C SER A 18 12.01 -18.76 -9.49
N GLN A 19 13.06 -18.23 -10.13
CA GLN A 19 13.47 -16.83 -9.94
C GLN A 19 12.41 -15.81 -10.41
N GLY A 20 11.68 -16.12 -11.49
CA GLY A 20 10.58 -15.27 -11.95
C GLY A 20 9.38 -15.26 -10.99
N LEU A 21 9.07 -16.41 -10.38
CA LEU A 21 8.01 -16.53 -9.36
C LEU A 21 8.37 -15.77 -8.08
N HIS A 22 9.60 -15.88 -7.59
CA HIS A 22 10.05 -15.15 -6.40
C HIS A 22 10.04 -13.62 -6.63
N GLY A 23 10.37 -13.16 -7.84
CA GLY A 23 10.28 -11.75 -8.20
C GLY A 23 8.84 -11.22 -8.26
N GLN A 24 7.89 -12.05 -8.71
CA GLN A 24 6.47 -11.70 -8.72
C GLN A 24 5.87 -11.68 -7.32
N GLU A 25 6.23 -12.64 -6.46
CA GLU A 25 5.82 -12.70 -5.06
C GLU A 25 6.32 -11.47 -4.30
N LEU A 26 7.62 -11.14 -4.42
CA LEU A 26 8.19 -9.95 -3.81
C LEU A 26 7.51 -8.65 -4.30
N LEU A 27 7.22 -8.54 -5.60
CA LEU A 27 6.54 -7.37 -6.15
C LEU A 27 5.10 -7.27 -5.65
N ASN A 28 4.42 -8.41 -5.47
CA ASN A 28 3.09 -8.45 -4.87
C ASN A 28 3.14 -7.97 -3.41
N ASP A 29 4.09 -8.47 -2.62
CA ASP A 29 4.26 -8.06 -1.23
C ASP A 29 4.54 -6.56 -1.11
N ILE A 30 5.44 -6.02 -1.95
CA ILE A 30 5.71 -4.58 -2.01
C ILE A 30 4.45 -3.79 -2.40
N TYR A 31 3.71 -4.27 -3.40
CA TYR A 31 2.48 -3.63 -3.85
C TYR A 31 1.41 -3.61 -2.75
N ILE A 32 1.22 -4.72 -2.05
CA ILE A 32 0.29 -4.84 -0.93
C ILE A 32 0.68 -3.89 0.19
N ASP A 33 1.95 -3.82 0.57
CA ASP A 33 2.40 -2.89 1.61
C ASP A 33 2.15 -1.43 1.22
N LEU A 34 2.44 -1.05 -0.03
CA LEU A 34 2.17 0.30 -0.52
C LEU A 34 0.66 0.61 -0.53
N PHE A 35 -0.14 -0.34 -0.99
CA PHE A 35 -1.60 -0.20 -1.01
C PHE A 35 -2.17 -0.06 0.40
N LEU A 36 -1.74 -0.89 1.34
CA LEU A 36 -2.18 -0.84 2.73
C LEU A 36 -1.76 0.48 3.40
N LYS A 37 -0.54 0.98 3.13
CA LYS A 37 -0.09 2.29 3.61
C LYS A 37 -0.99 3.41 3.09
N GLN A 38 -1.30 3.41 1.81
CA GLN A 38 -2.20 4.41 1.21
C GLN A 38 -3.60 4.33 1.83
N LEU A 39 -4.16 3.12 1.96
CA LEU A 39 -5.49 2.91 2.53
C LEU A 39 -5.57 3.41 3.98
N LEU A 40 -4.55 3.09 4.79
CA LEU A 40 -4.46 3.56 6.18
C LEU A 40 -4.34 5.08 6.25
N ALA A 41 -3.53 5.69 5.38
CA ALA A 41 -3.41 7.14 5.31
C ALA A 41 -4.74 7.81 4.97
N ASP A 42 -5.45 7.30 3.96
CA ASP A 42 -6.76 7.82 3.57
C ASP A 42 -7.78 7.70 4.71
N GLN A 43 -7.78 6.57 5.42
CA GLN A 43 -8.65 6.36 6.59
C GLN A 43 -8.32 7.36 7.71
N GLN A 44 -7.05 7.56 8.03
CA GLN A 44 -6.61 8.45 9.10
C GLN A 44 -6.94 9.92 8.79
N ILE A 45 -6.76 10.35 7.55
CA ILE A 45 -7.21 11.66 7.06
C ILE A 45 -8.73 11.80 7.21
N GLY A 46 -9.48 10.76 6.84
CA GLY A 46 -10.94 10.75 6.99
C GLY A 46 -11.39 10.92 8.44
N LEU A 47 -10.75 10.23 9.38
CA LEU A 47 -11.05 10.34 10.81
C LEU A 47 -10.73 11.74 11.36
N LEU A 48 -9.59 12.32 10.98
CA LEU A 48 -9.21 13.66 11.40
C LEU A 48 -10.19 14.71 10.86
N ARG A 49 -10.60 14.61 9.59
CA ARG A 49 -11.62 15.49 9.01
C ARG A 49 -12.96 15.38 9.72
N ALA A 50 -13.42 14.16 10.00
CA ALA A 50 -14.65 13.97 10.76
C ALA A 50 -14.57 14.58 12.16
N ALA A 51 -13.42 14.47 12.84
CA ALA A 51 -13.20 15.08 14.15
C ALA A 51 -13.16 16.63 14.09
N ILE A 52 -12.62 17.21 13.01
CA ILE A 52 -12.64 18.66 12.75
C ILE A 52 -14.09 19.12 12.54
N ASP A 53 -14.86 18.43 11.72
CA ASP A 53 -16.27 18.75 11.46
C ASP A 53 -17.09 18.70 12.78
N ASP A 54 -16.87 17.64 13.58
CA ASP A 54 -17.49 17.49 14.90
C ASP A 54 -17.13 18.63 15.87
N ALA A 55 -15.89 19.13 15.81
CA ALA A 55 -15.44 20.25 16.62
C ALA A 55 -16.08 21.57 16.16
N LEU A 56 -16.21 21.78 14.85
CA LEU A 56 -16.89 22.95 14.28
C LEU A 56 -18.37 22.98 14.66
N ASP A 57 -19.06 21.84 14.58
CA ASP A 57 -20.47 21.72 14.99
C ASP A 57 -20.69 22.07 16.46
N LYS A 58 -19.73 21.68 17.32
CA LYS A 58 -19.75 21.98 18.76
C LYS A 58 -19.21 23.37 19.12
N ARG A 59 -18.68 24.11 18.14
CA ARG A 59 -17.94 25.37 18.31
C ARG A 59 -16.77 25.24 19.30
N ASP A 60 -16.12 24.09 19.29
CA ASP A 60 -14.95 23.80 20.12
C ASP A 60 -13.67 24.19 19.36
N GLU A 61 -13.21 25.42 19.60
CA GLU A 61 -12.03 26.00 18.95
C GLU A 61 -10.74 25.24 19.30
N GLU A 62 -10.61 24.75 20.53
CA GLU A 62 -9.42 24.01 20.97
C GLU A 62 -9.33 22.66 20.25
N ALA A 63 -10.44 21.92 20.21
CA ALA A 63 -10.49 20.65 19.49
C ALA A 63 -10.26 20.85 17.98
N PHE A 64 -10.84 21.89 17.39
CA PHE A 64 -10.63 22.22 15.99
C PHE A 64 -9.14 22.48 15.68
N LEU A 65 -8.49 23.34 16.46
CA LEU A 65 -7.07 23.67 16.27
C LEU A 65 -6.19 22.43 16.41
N ARG A 66 -6.42 21.63 17.45
CA ARG A 66 -5.66 20.38 17.69
C ARG A 66 -5.82 19.37 16.55
N HIS A 67 -7.05 19.12 16.11
CA HIS A 67 -7.29 18.14 15.04
C HIS A 67 -6.77 18.64 13.68
N THR A 68 -6.82 19.95 13.44
CA THR A 68 -6.25 20.57 12.23
C THR A 68 -4.73 20.50 12.22
N GLU A 69 -4.07 20.77 13.36
CA GLU A 69 -2.61 20.63 13.51
C GLU A 69 -2.19 19.18 13.27
N SER A 70 -2.86 18.21 13.90
CA SER A 70 -2.59 16.78 13.67
C SER A 70 -2.78 16.36 12.22
N LEU A 71 -3.74 16.94 11.51
CA LEU A 71 -3.94 16.68 10.07
C LEU A 71 -2.78 17.23 9.23
N ILE A 72 -2.31 18.44 9.52
CA ILE A 72 -1.18 19.06 8.81
C ILE A 72 0.09 18.25 9.04
N GLU A 73 0.41 17.90 10.28
CA GLU A 73 1.59 17.10 10.62
C GLU A 73 1.54 15.73 9.93
N PHE A 74 0.37 15.08 9.94
CA PHE A 74 0.19 13.79 9.28
C PHE A 74 0.39 13.88 7.77
N GLN A 75 -0.17 14.90 7.12
CA GLN A 75 0.02 15.11 5.68
C GLN A 75 1.47 15.41 5.31
N GLN A 76 2.19 16.18 6.12
CA GLN A 76 3.62 16.43 5.93
C GLN A 76 4.43 15.14 6.03
N SER A 77 4.10 14.26 6.99
CA SER A 77 4.79 12.97 7.15
C SER A 77 4.57 11.97 6.00
N LEU A 78 3.57 12.20 5.15
CA LEU A 78 3.32 11.39 3.95
C LEU A 78 4.07 11.90 2.71
N GLU A 79 4.55 13.14 2.74
CA GLU A 79 5.31 13.76 1.64
C GLU A 79 6.84 13.58 1.78
N GLU A 80 7.31 13.14 2.96
CA GLU A 80 8.72 12.78 3.24
C GLU A 80 9.04 11.32 2.91
#